data_AF-A0A258L720-F1
#
_entry.id   AF-A0A258L720-F1
#
_cell.length_a   1.000
_cell.length_b   1.000
_cell.length_c   1.000
_cell.angle_alpha   90.00
_cell.angle_beta   90.00
_cell.angle_gamma   90.00
#
_symmetry.space_group_name_H-M   'P 1'
#
loop_
_entity.id
_entity.type
_entity.pdbx_description
1 polymer ?
#
loop_
_entity_poly.entity_id
_entity_poly.type
_entity_poly.pdbx_seq_one_letter_code
_entity_poly.pdbx_strand_id
1 'polypeptide(L)'
;MSPNTARALEAIKAAADAGNQMIAPVTFSHCYGRAATSAAFRIAKRDGVIELAYTSCIGTPVYRAAGTGQAITEAAGAARQ
;
A
#
# COMPACT_ATOMS: atom_id res chain seq x y z
N MET A 1 3.99 -2.94 19.65
CA MET A 1 4.40 -2.42 18.33
C MET A 1 5.63 -1.54 18.53
N SER A 2 6.66 -1.63 17.68
CA SER A 2 7.86 -0.78 17.84
C SER A 2 7.62 0.65 17.31
N PRO A 3 8.37 1.67 17.77
CA PRO A 3 8.24 3.04 17.26
C PRO A 3 8.43 3.14 15.74
N ASN A 4 9.38 2.39 15.18
CA ASN A 4 9.61 2.38 13.72
C ASN A 4 8.46 1.73 12.96
N THR A 5 7.82 0.68 13.50
CA THR A 5 6.62 0.09 12.88
C THR A 5 5.46 1.08 12.88
N ALA A 6 5.27 1.82 13.97
CA ALA A 6 4.23 2.85 14.05
C ALA A 6 4.45 3.95 13.00
N ARG A 7 5.67 4.49 12.91
CA ARG A 7 6.03 5.52 11.92
C ARG A 7 5.89 5.03 10.48
N ALA A 8 6.31 3.80 10.20
CA ALA A 8 6.12 3.19 8.88
C ALA A 8 4.64 3.03 8.54
N LEU A 9 3.80 2.63 9.50
CA LEU A 9 2.35 2.50 9.31
C LEU A 9 1.69 3.83 8.99
N GLU A 10 2.02 4.90 9.72
CA GLU A 10 1.50 6.24 9.44
C GLU A 10 1.93 6.75 8.05
N ALA A 11 3.17 6.49 7.64
CA ALA A 11 3.64 6.84 6.30
C ALA A 11 2.88 6.06 5.19
N ILE A 12 2.54 4.79 5.44
CA ILE A 12 1.74 3.98 4.51
C ILE A 12 0.32 4.52 4.39
N LYS A 13 -0.32 4.90 5.52
CA LYS A 13 -1.65 5.52 5.52
C LYS A 13 -1.64 6.83 4.74
N ALA A 14 -0.68 7.71 5.00
CA ALA A 14 -0.53 8.97 4.26
C ALA A 14 -0.34 8.74 2.76
N ALA A 15 0.43 7.73 2.35
CA ALA A 15 0.58 7.36 0.95
C ALA A 15 -0.73 6.83 0.34
N ALA A 16 -1.52 6.07 1.11
CA ALA A 16 -2.82 5.58 0.67
C ALA A 16 -3.85 6.73 0.55
N ASP A 17 -3.92 7.62 1.54
CA ASP A 17 -4.79 8.80 1.54
C ASP A 17 -4.46 9.77 0.40
N ALA A 18 -3.19 9.88 0.02
CA ALA A 18 -2.75 10.64 -1.15
C ALA A 18 -3.16 9.99 -2.49
N GLY A 19 -3.79 8.81 -2.47
CA GLY A 19 -4.21 8.10 -3.67
C GLY A 19 -3.06 7.47 -4.45
N ASN A 20 -1.91 7.19 -3.82
CA ASN A 20 -0.77 6.60 -4.52
C ASN A 20 -1.15 5.24 -5.10
N GLN A 21 -0.97 5.11 -6.42
CA GLN A 21 -1.24 3.85 -7.12
C GLN A 21 -0.18 2.77 -6.86
N MET A 22 0.99 3.15 -6.34
CA MET A 22 2.10 2.27 -6.05
C MET A 22 2.68 2.54 -4.66
N ILE A 23 2.52 1.57 -3.77
CA ILE A 23 3.02 1.57 -2.39
C ILE A 23 3.81 0.27 -2.22
N ALA A 24 5.14 0.34 -2.31
CA ALA A 24 6.00 -0.85 -2.30
C ALA A 24 6.88 -0.89 -1.03
N PRO A 25 7.04 -2.04 -0.33
CA PRO A 25 7.82 -2.12 0.90
C PRO A 25 9.26 -1.59 0.80
N VAL A 26 9.88 -1.72 -0.38
CA VAL A 26 11.25 -1.25 -0.62
C VAL A 26 11.41 0.24 -0.36
N THR A 27 10.42 1.07 -0.73
CA THR A 27 10.50 2.54 -0.60
C THR A 27 10.49 2.99 0.86
N PHE A 28 9.92 2.19 1.76
CA PHE A 28 9.85 2.48 3.20
C PHE A 28 11.00 1.85 3.98
N SER A 29 11.56 0.75 3.47
CA SER A 29 12.54 -0.06 4.20
C SER A 29 13.86 0.66 4.52
N HIS A 30 14.24 1.64 3.69
CA HIS A 30 15.42 2.48 3.91
C HIS A 30 15.23 3.47 5.07
N CYS A 31 14.00 3.92 5.33
CA CYS A 31 13.70 4.91 6.35
C CYS A 31 13.39 4.26 7.72
N TYR A 32 12.73 3.10 7.72
CA TYR A 32 12.19 2.51 8.96
C TYR A 32 12.82 1.16 9.30
N GLY A 33 13.61 0.58 8.39
CA GLY A 33 14.17 -0.76 8.50
C GLY A 33 13.22 -1.84 7.99
N ARG A 34 13.80 -2.96 7.53
CA ARG A 34 13.06 -4.06 6.89
C ARG A 34 12.00 -4.69 7.80
N ALA A 35 12.37 -5.04 9.04
CA ALA A 35 11.46 -5.72 9.97
C ALA A 35 10.25 -4.84 10.33
N ALA A 36 10.49 -3.56 10.62
CA ALA A 36 9.43 -2.60 10.95
C ALA A 36 8.49 -2.38 9.78
N THR A 37 9.04 -2.22 8.57
CA THR A 37 8.28 -2.05 7.33
C THR A 37 7.41 -3.28 7.04
N SER A 38 7.96 -4.49 7.10
CA SER A 38 7.20 -5.72 6.88
C SER A 38 6.08 -5.90 7.92
N ALA A 39 6.28 -5.48 9.17
CA ALA A 39 5.21 -5.47 10.17
C ALA A 39 4.13 -4.44 9.83
N ALA A 40 4.51 -3.23 9.44
CA ALA A 40 3.58 -2.16 9.09
C ALA A 40 2.72 -2.50 7.87
N PHE A 41 3.31 -3.06 6.80
CA PHE A 41 2.55 -3.50 5.62
C PHE A 41 1.55 -4.62 5.94
N ARG A 42 1.90 -5.55 6.84
CA ARG A 42 0.95 -6.59 7.29
C ARG A 42 -0.22 -5.98 8.05
N ILE A 43 0.03 -5.01 8.92
CA ILE A 43 -1.02 -4.29 9.67
C ILE A 43 -1.90 -3.50 8.70
N ALA A 44 -1.31 -2.68 7.83
CA ALA A 44 -2.05 -1.86 6.87
C ALA A 44 -2.94 -2.70 5.93
N LYS A 45 -2.44 -3.86 5.47
CA LYS A 45 -3.24 -4.79 4.66
C LYS A 45 -4.38 -5.41 5.46
N ARG A 46 -4.10 -5.90 6.68
CA ARG A 46 -5.11 -6.50 7.56
C ARG A 46 -6.22 -5.52 7.91
N ASP A 47 -5.86 -4.26 8.15
CA ASP A 47 -6.77 -3.19 8.53
C ASP A 47 -7.47 -2.56 7.32
N GLY A 48 -7.22 -3.05 6.10
CA GLY A 48 -7.90 -2.59 4.89
C GLY A 48 -7.46 -1.20 4.40
N VAL A 49 -6.31 -0.70 4.83
CA VAL A 49 -5.75 0.59 4.34
C VAL A 49 -5.19 0.43 2.93
N ILE A 50 -4.54 -0.71 2.68
CA ILE A 50 -3.92 -1.04 1.40
C ILE A 50 -4.36 -2.42 0.92
N GLU A 51 -4.42 -2.58 -0.39
CA GLU A 51 -4.65 -3.87 -1.05
C GLU A 51 -3.51 -4.20 -2.02
N LEU A 52 -3.34 -5.48 -2.33
CA LEU A 52 -2.34 -5.90 -3.31
C LEU A 52 -2.78 -5.42 -4.70
N ALA A 53 -1.97 -4.59 -5.35
CA ALA A 53 -2.20 -4.16 -6.72
C ALA A 53 -1.73 -5.23 -7.69
N TYR A 54 -0.47 -5.64 -7.56
CA TYR A 54 0.14 -6.73 -8.33
C TYR A 54 1.43 -7.21 -7.67
N THR A 55 1.95 -8.35 -8.12
CA THR A 55 3.29 -8.83 -7.78
C THR A 55 4.20 -8.55 -8.96
N SER A 56 5.33 -7.87 -8.72
CA SER A 56 6.33 -7.61 -9.77
C SER A 56 6.94 -8.90 -10.33
N CYS A 57 7.60 -8.80 -11.48
CA CYS A 57 8.27 -9.95 -12.13
C CYS A 57 9.38 -10.60 -11.28
N ILE A 58 9.89 -9.90 -10.26
CA ILE A 58 10.88 -10.39 -9.29
C ILE A 58 10.24 -10.84 -7.96
N GLY A 59 8.91 -11.01 -7.91
CA GLY A 59 8.20 -11.53 -6.74
C GLY A 59 7.94 -10.51 -5.62
N THR A 60 8.30 -9.24 -5.81
CA THR A 60 8.02 -8.19 -4.80
C THR A 60 6.57 -7.72 -4.92
N PRO A 61 5.76 -7.75 -3.84
CA PRO A 61 4.39 -7.28 -3.86
C PRO A 61 4.34 -5.74 -3.89
N VAL A 62 3.48 -5.22 -4.75
CA VAL A 62 3.18 -3.80 -4.88
C VAL A 62 1.73 -3.57 -4.45
N TYR A 63 1.52 -2.60 -3.57
CA TYR A 63 0.21 -2.29 -3.01
C TYR A 63 -0.33 -0.97 -3.55
N ARG A 64 -1.63 -0.75 -3.35
CA ARG A 64 -2.31 0.53 -3.58
C ARG A 64 -3.28 0.79 -2.43
N ALA A 65 -3.82 2.00 -2.34
CA ALA A 65 -4.91 2.29 -1.41
C ALA A 65 -6.11 1.36 -1.68
N ALA A 66 -6.67 0.78 -0.61
CA ALA A 66 -7.84 -0.09 -0.74
C ALA A 66 -9.05 0.65 -1.31
N GLY A 67 -9.93 -0.07 -2.02
CA GLY A 67 -11.14 0.52 -2.63
C GLY A 67 -10.89 1.32 -3.92
N THR A 68 -9.66 1.82 -4.14
CA THR A 68 -9.31 2.56 -5.37
C THR A 68 -9.49 1.72 -6.62
N GLY A 69 -9.20 0.41 -6.57
CA GLY A 69 -9.32 -0.51 -7.71
C GLY A 69 -10.74 -0.61 -8.29
N GLN A 70 -11.76 -0.58 -7.44
CA GLN A 70 -13.15 -0.58 -7.88
C GLN A 70 -13.49 0.74 -8.58
N ALA A 71 -13.09 1.88 -8.00
CA ALA A 71 -13.37 3.19 -8.57
C ALA A 71 -12.79 3.37 -9.99
N ILE A 72 -11.58 2.86 -10.29
CA ILE A 72 -11.02 2.93 -11.65
C ILE A 72 -11.77 2.03 -12.63
N THR A 73 -12.23 0.87 -12.17
CA THR A 73 -13.00 -0.08 -13.00
C THR A 73 -14.38 0.50 -13.32
N GLU A 74 -15.04 1.10 -12.33
CA GLU A 74 -16.33 1.76 -12.49
C GLU A 74 -16.22 2.99 -13.38
N ALA A 75 -15.19 3.83 -13.22
CA ALA A 75 -14.92 4.96 -14.10
C ALA A 75 -14.63 4.51 -15.54
N ALA A 76 -13.86 3.43 -15.74
CA ALA A 76 -13.59 2.86 -17.05
C ALA A 76 -14.83 2.22 -17.69
N GLY A 77 -15.76 1.70 -16.90
CA GLY A 77 -17.04 1.17 -17.35
C GLY A 77 -18.06 2.27 -17.69
N ALA A 78 -18.05 3.39 -16.95
CA ALA A 78 -18.90 4.56 -17.21
C ALA A 78 -18.48 5.31 -18.49
N ALA A 79 -17.19 5.38 -18.80
CA ALA A 79 -16.68 6.03 -20.03
C ALA A 79 -16.96 5.25 -21.33
N ARG A 80 -17.57 4.07 -21.25
CA ARG A 80 -17.93 3.21 -22.41
C ARG A 80 -19.43 3.18 -22.71
N GLN A 81 -20.23 3.99 -22.00
CA GLN A 81 -21.67 4.20 -22.24
C GLN A 81 -21.88 5.56 -22.88
#